data_AF-A0A846BWX5-F1
#
_entry.id   AF-A0A846BWX5-F1
#
_cell.length_a   1.000
_cell.length_b   1.000
_cell.length_c   1.000
_cell.angle_alpha   90.00
_cell.angle_beta   90.00
_cell.angle_gamma   90.00
#
_symmetry.space_group_name_H-M   'P 1'
#
loop_
_entity.id
_entity.type
_entity.pdbx_description
1 polymer ?
#
loop_
_entity_poly.entity_id
_entity_poly.type
_entity_poly.pdbx_seq_one_letter_code
_entity_poly.pdbx_strand_id
1 'polypeptide(L)'
;MATIKDKLHLAIASTPEPILEQVLDYLEYLKAKAANSNTTMIEPGEPILRDAKAKDLLKFAGTWQGEDFEECLELVYNSRSEAQF
;
A
#
# COMPACT_ATOMS: atom_id res chain seq x y z
N MET A 1 25.94 25.98 -6.91
CA MET A 1 25.16 24.90 -6.27
C MET A 1 24.57 24.04 -7.38
N ALA A 2 24.87 22.74 -7.43
CA ALA A 2 24.32 21.87 -8.48
C ALA A 2 22.81 21.68 -8.29
N THR A 3 22.04 21.77 -9.36
CA THR A 3 20.59 21.55 -9.29
C THR A 3 20.30 20.07 -9.03
N ILE A 4 19.12 19.77 -8.48
CA ILE A 4 18.69 18.37 -8.23
C ILE A 4 18.67 17.58 -9.54
N LYS A 5 18.31 18.24 -10.66
CA LYS A 5 18.31 17.67 -12.00
C LYS A 5 19.72 17.24 -12.43
N ASP A 6 20.73 18.08 -12.20
CA ASP A 6 22.12 17.77 -12.58
C ASP A 6 22.66 16.56 -11.80
N LYS A 7 22.35 16.48 -10.50
CA LYS A 7 22.72 15.33 -9.66
C LYS A 7 22.05 14.04 -10.13
N LEU A 8 20.79 14.11 -10.55
CA LEU A 8 20.05 12.96 -11.07
C LEU A 8 20.65 12.45 -12.39
N HIS A 9 20.99 13.36 -13.31
CA HIS A 9 21.62 12.98 -14.58
C HIS A 9 22.96 12.28 -14.37
N LEU A 10 23.77 12.75 -13.43
CA LEU A 10 25.05 12.12 -13.09
C LEU A 10 24.86 10.72 -12.49
N ALA A 11 23.86 10.53 -11.63
CA ALA A 11 23.55 9.22 -11.06
C ALA A 11 23.08 8.22 -12.12
N ILE A 12 22.19 8.65 -13.03
CA ILE A 12 21.66 7.82 -14.13
C ILE A 12 22.80 7.34 -15.04
N ALA A 13 23.75 8.20 -15.37
CA ALA A 13 24.88 7.85 -16.25
C ALA A 13 25.81 6.76 -15.68
N SER A 14 25.79 6.53 -14.36
CA SER A 14 26.65 5.56 -13.67
C SER A 14 25.94 4.26 -13.25
N THR A 15 24.62 4.15 -13.52
CA THR A 15 23.77 3.09 -12.97
C THR A 15 23.47 2.01 -14.03
N PRO A 16 23.51 0.71 -13.67
CA PRO A 16 23.12 -0.39 -14.57
C PRO A 16 21.65 -0.35 -14.99
N GLU A 17 21.37 -0.80 -16.22
CA GLU A 17 20.02 -0.88 -16.83
C GLU A 17 18.91 -1.47 -15.93
N PRO A 18 19.07 -2.61 -15.22
CA PRO A 18 17.99 -3.19 -14.42
C PRO A 18 17.54 -2.29 -13.25
N ILE A 19 18.42 -1.41 -12.77
CA ILE A 19 18.08 -0.45 -11.72
C ILE A 19 17.41 0.78 -12.35
N LEU A 20 17.80 1.16 -13.57
CA LEU A 20 17.15 2.25 -14.30
C LEU A 20 15.68 1.95 -14.60
N GLU A 21 15.34 0.70 -14.92
CA GLU A 21 13.94 0.28 -15.10
C GLU A 21 13.10 0.49 -13.83
N GLN A 22 13.60 0.07 -12.66
CA GLN A 22 12.92 0.27 -11.37
C GLN A 22 12.77 1.76 -11.03
N VAL A 23 13.79 2.57 -11.34
CA VAL A 23 13.75 4.01 -11.12
C VAL A 23 12.72 4.68 -12.04
N LEU A 24 12.62 4.24 -13.29
CA LEU A 24 11.63 4.75 -14.24
C LEU A 24 10.21 4.45 -13.76
N ASP A 25 9.92 3.21 -13.39
CA ASP A 25 8.61 2.79 -12.88
C ASP A 25 8.21 3.61 -11.63
N TYR A 26 9.16 3.81 -10.70
CA TYR A 26 8.92 4.63 -9.52
C TYR A 26 8.65 6.11 -9.86
N LEU A 27 9.37 6.68 -10.83
CA LEU A 27 9.12 8.05 -11.29
C LEU A 27 7.75 8.21 -11.95
N GLU A 28 7.32 7.23 -12.72
CA GLU A 28 5.98 7.20 -13.32
C GLU A 28 4.89 7.11 -12.26
N TYR A 29 5.07 6.25 -11.26
CA TYR A 29 4.20 6.19 -10.09
C TYR A 29 4.10 7.55 -9.37
N LEU A 30 5.23 8.24 -9.14
CA LEU A 30 5.21 9.56 -8.49
C LEU A 30 4.48 10.60 -9.32
N LYS A 31 4.62 10.59 -10.65
CA LYS A 31 3.87 11.47 -11.55
C LYS A 31 2.38 11.18 -11.50
N ALA A 32 1.98 9.92 -11.57
CA ALA A 32 0.58 9.51 -11.48
C ALA A 32 -0.03 9.90 -10.12
N LYS A 33 0.71 9.69 -9.03
CA LYS A 33 0.29 10.11 -7.69
C LYS A 33 0.13 11.62 -7.57
N ALA A 34 1.04 12.41 -8.15
CA ALA A 34 0.95 13.87 -8.15
C ALA A 34 -0.18 14.40 -9.04
N ALA A 35 -0.58 13.67 -10.07
CA ALA A 35 -1.75 13.99 -10.89
C ALA A 35 -3.08 13.64 -10.18
N ASN A 36 -3.08 12.59 -9.36
CA ASN A 36 -4.25 12.11 -8.62
C ASN A 36 -4.46 12.78 -7.25
N SER A 37 -3.61 13.73 -6.85
CA SER A 37 -3.68 14.40 -5.54
C SER A 37 -4.85 15.39 -5.39
N ASN A 38 -5.70 15.56 -6.41
CA ASN A 38 -6.89 16.40 -6.35
C ASN A 38 -8.15 15.67 -5.81
N THR A 39 -8.08 14.38 -5.45
CA THR A 39 -9.25 13.68 -4.91
C THR A 39 -8.89 12.77 -3.75
N THR A 40 -9.07 13.31 -2.53
CA THR A 40 -9.54 12.53 -1.38
C THR A 40 -10.28 13.47 -0.43
N MET A 41 -11.49 13.88 -0.83
CA MET A 41 -12.56 13.98 0.17
C MET A 41 -12.93 12.54 0.51
N ILE A 42 -12.44 12.08 1.65
CA ILE A 42 -12.73 10.75 2.18
C ILE A 42 -14.18 10.81 2.69
N GLU A 43 -15.07 10.06 2.05
CA GLU A 43 -16.37 9.72 2.65
C GLU A 43 -16.13 9.02 3.99
N PRO A 44 -16.99 9.24 5.01
CA PRO A 44 -16.83 8.66 6.33
C PRO A 44 -17.10 7.16 6.26
N GLY A 45 -16.07 6.36 5.97
CA GLY A 45 -16.24 4.92 5.77
C GLY A 45 -15.01 4.05 5.98
N GLU A 46 -13.81 4.44 5.55
CA GLU A 46 -12.64 3.55 5.69
C GLU A 46 -11.32 4.33 5.88
N PRO A 47 -10.59 4.10 6.98
CA PRO A 47 -9.23 4.60 7.08
C PRO A 47 -8.32 3.64 6.30
N ILE A 48 -7.92 4.05 5.09
CA ILE A 48 -6.77 3.45 4.41
C ILE A 48 -5.50 3.85 5.18
N LEU A 49 -5.21 3.14 6.27
CA LEU A 49 -4.01 3.34 7.07
C LEU A 49 -2.80 2.76 6.34
N ARG A 50 -2.30 3.45 5.31
CA ARG A 50 -0.94 3.20 4.82
C ARG A 50 0.04 3.58 5.94
N ASP A 51 1.02 2.72 6.21
CA ASP A 51 2.03 2.79 7.28
C ASP A 51 1.61 2.37 8.71
N ALA A 52 0.37 1.89 8.94
CA ALA A 52 0.03 1.31 10.23
C ALA A 52 0.78 -0.02 10.45
N LYS A 53 1.49 -0.12 11.57
CA LYS A 53 2.11 -1.37 12.02
C LYS A 53 1.13 -2.12 12.92
N ALA A 54 1.32 -3.43 13.07
CA ALA A 54 0.51 -4.26 13.97
C ALA A 54 0.42 -3.67 15.41
N LYS A 55 1.47 -2.99 15.87
CA LYS A 55 1.49 -2.29 17.17
C LYS A 55 0.42 -1.20 17.31
N ASP A 56 0.04 -0.56 16.20
CA ASP A 56 -0.92 0.54 16.18
C ASP A 56 -2.37 0.04 16.31
N LEU A 57 -2.58 -1.28 16.15
CA LEU A 57 -3.86 -1.95 16.36
C LEU A 57 -4.12 -2.30 17.83
N LEU A 58 -3.08 -2.34 18.69
CA LEU A 58 -3.24 -2.71 20.10
C LEU A 58 -4.15 -1.76 20.87
N LYS A 59 -4.23 -0.48 20.47
CA LYS A 59 -5.12 0.51 21.09
C LYS A 59 -6.61 0.19 20.91
N PHE A 60 -6.94 -0.70 19.97
CA PHE A 60 -8.30 -1.18 19.72
C PHE A 60 -8.55 -2.56 20.34
N ALA A 61 -7.56 -3.21 20.97
CA ALA A 61 -7.77 -4.52 21.58
C ALA A 61 -8.85 -4.44 22.68
N GLY A 62 -9.85 -5.30 22.61
CA GLY A 62 -10.99 -5.31 23.54
C GLY A 62 -12.10 -4.31 23.22
N THR A 63 -11.95 -3.46 22.19
CA THR A 63 -13.04 -2.61 21.69
C THR A 63 -13.72 -3.19 20.45
N TRP A 64 -13.29 -4.37 19.99
CA TRP A 64 -13.84 -5.01 18.80
C TRP A 64 -15.28 -5.41 19.09
N GLN A 65 -16.18 -5.00 18.21
CA GLN A 65 -17.59 -5.33 18.24
C GLN A 65 -17.84 -6.30 17.08
N GLY A 66 -18.59 -7.36 17.35
CA GLY A 66 -18.84 -8.44 16.40
C GLY A 66 -19.24 -9.68 17.16
N GLU A 67 -20.49 -10.10 17.02
CA GLU A 67 -21.01 -11.38 17.52
C GLU A 67 -21.13 -12.41 16.39
N ASP A 68 -20.61 -12.06 15.21
CA ASP A 68 -20.66 -12.77 13.94
C ASP A 68 -19.54 -13.81 13.78
N PHE A 69 -18.82 -14.15 14.85
CA PHE A 69 -17.78 -15.17 14.82
C PHE A 69 -18.30 -16.50 14.27
N GLU A 70 -19.46 -16.96 14.75
CA GLU A 70 -20.04 -18.23 14.35
C GLU A 70 -20.53 -18.20 12.90
N GLU A 71 -21.18 -17.11 12.48
CA GLU A 71 -21.64 -16.91 11.10
C GLU A 71 -20.47 -16.87 10.11
N CYS A 72 -19.40 -16.12 10.44
CA CYS A 72 -18.19 -16.07 9.64
C CYS A 72 -17.50 -17.45 9.57
N LEU A 73 -17.47 -18.18 10.68
CA LEU A 73 -16.88 -19.51 10.75
C LEU A 73 -17.65 -20.50 9.87
N GLU A 74 -18.98 -20.49 9.95
CA GLU A 74 -19.86 -21.33 9.13
C GLU A 74 -19.70 -21.02 7.63
N LEU A 75 -19.62 -19.74 7.26
CA LEU A 75 -19.37 -19.32 5.88
C LEU A 75 -18.04 -19.85 5.33
N VAL A 76 -16.98 -19.85 6.15
CA VAL A 76 -15.68 -20.42 5.76
C VAL A 76 -15.79 -21.92 5.54
N TYR A 77 -16.44 -22.67 6.44
CA TYR A 77 -16.62 -24.11 6.25
C TYR A 77 -17.43 -24.43 4.99
N ASN A 78 -18.45 -23.62 4.69
CA ASN A 78 -19.32 -23.82 3.54
C ASN A 78 -18.69 -23.42 2.19
N SER A 79 -17.80 -22.42 2.18
CA SER A 79 -17.23 -21.86 0.95
C SER A 79 -15.82 -22.33 0.63
N ARG A 80 -15.09 -22.86 1.62
CA ARG A 80 -13.69 -23.29 1.44
C ARG A 80 -13.62 -24.50 0.52
N SER A 81 -12.88 -24.38 -0.58
CA SER A 81 -12.48 -25.52 -1.40
C SER A 81 -11.47 -26.40 -0.66
N GLU A 82 -11.58 -27.73 -0.83
CA GLU A 82 -10.57 -28.67 -0.33
C GLU A 82 -9.22 -28.39 -1.00
N ALA A 83 -8.19 -28.16 -0.18
CA ALA A 83 -6.84 -28.01 -0.68
C ALA A 83 -6.27 -29.40 -1.00
N GLN A 84 -5.85 -29.62 -2.25
CA GLN A 84 -5.09 -30.80 -2.62
C GLN A 84 -3.60 -30.51 -2.38
N PHE A 85 -2.94 -31.39 -1.63
CA PHE A 85 -1.49 -31.35 -1.37
C PHE A 85 -0.80 -32.51 -2.10
#